data_AF-A0A815PE00-F1
#
_entry.id   AF-A0A815PE00-F1
#
_cell.length_a   1.000
_cell.length_b   1.000
_cell.length_c   1.000
_cell.angle_alpha   90.00
_cell.angle_beta   90.00
_cell.angle_gamma   90.00
#
_symmetry.space_group_name_H-M   'P 1'
#
loop_
_entity.id
_entity.type
_entity.pdbx_description
1 polymer ?
#
loop_
_entity_poly.entity_id
_entity_poly.type
_entity_poly.pdbx_seq_one_letter_code
_entity_poly.pdbx_strand_id
1 'polypeptide(L)'
;MMTTRALYNHLCEQEAQRLADIDFNSSYSLEVDINSIAYRPVFLSTMEEQFMSTLAKEQIRTLVKFSGTDHEDVVKWLFDFETVFDRAQLQISNKYIAVQSYLTDTAEKWFRHNKSTISDWSTFKLEIIKAYQPSLNQMLLKMEQRRQLPHESVLEYYVDKRQLCSQADPSMSSAMVIH
;
A
#
# COMPACT_ATOMS: atom_id res chain seq x y z
N MET A 1 8.32 44.43 12.82
CA MET A 1 7.77 43.58 11.75
C MET A 1 8.70 42.38 11.60
N MET A 2 8.33 41.24 12.19
CA MET A 2 9.08 39.99 12.03
C MET A 2 8.70 39.35 10.69
N THR A 3 9.69 38.98 9.89
CA THR A 3 9.49 38.33 8.59
C THR A 3 8.92 36.92 8.78
N THR A 4 8.17 36.43 7.80
CA THR A 4 7.47 35.12 7.77
C THR A 4 8.37 33.94 8.15
N ARG A 5 9.69 34.05 7.90
CA ARG A 5 10.69 33.06 8.27
C ARG A 5 10.98 33.00 9.79
N ALA A 6 10.87 34.13 10.48
CA ALA A 6 11.03 34.19 11.94
C ALA A 6 9.83 33.57 12.67
N LEU A 7 8.61 33.73 12.14
CA LEU A 7 7.41 33.09 12.68
C LEU A 7 7.45 31.56 12.51
N TYR A 8 7.92 31.07 11.35
CA TYR A 8 8.08 29.65 11.11
C TYR A 8 9.12 29.01 12.04
N ASN A 9 10.28 29.65 12.21
CA ASN A 9 11.31 29.15 13.13
C ASN A 9 10.84 29.15 14.58
N HIS A 10 10.08 30.17 14.99
CA HIS A 10 9.52 30.25 16.34
C HIS A 10 8.47 29.16 16.62
N LEU A 11 7.62 28.84 15.62
CA LEU A 11 6.67 27.73 15.71
C LEU A 11 7.37 26.37 15.80
N CYS A 12 8.42 26.16 14.99
CA CYS A 12 9.22 24.92 15.06
C CYS A 12 9.94 24.76 16.40
N GLU A 13 10.47 25.84 16.97
CA GLU A 13 11.09 25.82 18.31
C GLU A 13 10.08 25.53 19.42
N GLN A 14 8.87 26.12 19.37
CA GLN A 14 7.81 25.81 20.34
C GLN A 14 7.34 24.34 20.27
N GLU A 15 7.21 23.78 19.07
CA GLU A 15 6.81 22.39 18.87
C GLU A 15 7.91 21.41 19.36
N ALA A 16 9.19 21.75 19.11
CA ALA A 16 10.33 20.97 19.61
C ALA A 16 10.43 21.00 21.14
N GLN A 17 10.16 22.15 21.77
CA GLN A 17 10.08 22.27 23.22
C GLN A 17 8.91 21.43 23.78
N ARG A 18 7.75 21.46 23.12
CA ARG A 18 6.57 20.66 23.52
C ARG A 18 6.83 19.15 23.45
N LEU A 19 7.65 18.70 22.50
CA LEU A 19 8.03 17.29 22.35
C LEU A 19 9.17 16.89 23.31
N ALA A 20 10.02 17.83 23.72
CA ALA A 20 11.06 17.61 24.73
C ALA A 20 10.51 17.58 26.16
N ASP A 21 9.40 18.31 26.43
CA ASP A 21 8.68 18.30 27.70
C ASP A 21 7.75 17.08 27.87
N ILE A 22 7.64 16.22 26.84
CA ILE A 22 7.12 14.85 27.02
C ILE A 22 8.25 14.04 27.63
N ASP A 23 8.55 14.37 28.89
CA ASP A 23 9.56 13.67 29.64
C ASP A 23 9.05 12.26 29.92
N PHE A 24 9.90 11.36 29.48
CA PHE A 24 10.02 9.93 29.70
C PHE A 24 10.13 9.64 31.20
N ASN A 25 9.10 10.01 31.97
CA ASN A 25 9.06 9.82 33.42
C ASN A 25 7.62 9.57 33.89
N SER A 26 6.99 8.57 33.28
CA SER A 26 6.17 7.66 34.07
C SER A 26 6.93 6.35 34.16
N SER A 27 7.93 6.30 35.04
CA SER A 27 8.39 5.04 35.60
C SER A 27 7.20 4.47 36.38
N TYR A 28 6.30 3.80 35.67
CA TYR A 28 5.31 2.96 36.31
C TYR A 28 6.09 1.77 36.86
N SER A 29 6.51 1.88 38.12
CA SER A 29 6.92 0.73 38.91
C SER A 29 5.75 -0.23 38.88
N LEU A 30 5.82 -1.25 38.02
CA LEU A 30 5.01 -2.44 38.13
C LEU A 30 5.48 -3.16 39.39
N GLU A 31 5.00 -2.70 40.55
CA GLU A 31 4.78 -3.63 41.64
C GLU A 31 3.76 -4.63 41.10
N VAL A 32 4.27 -5.79 40.70
CA VAL A 32 3.44 -6.93 40.31
C VAL A 32 2.71 -7.36 41.57
N ASP A 33 1.50 -6.82 41.75
CA ASP A 33 0.55 -7.40 42.68
C ASP A 33 0.12 -8.75 42.09
N ILE A 34 0.75 -9.82 42.60
CA ILE A 34 0.56 -11.21 42.18
C ILE A 34 -0.91 -11.65 42.39
N ASN A 35 -1.75 -10.81 43.00
CA ASN A 35 -3.17 -11.07 43.22
C ASN A 35 -4.12 -10.32 42.27
N SER A 36 -3.63 -9.45 41.40
CA SER A 36 -4.45 -8.81 40.35
C SER A 36 -4.29 -9.55 39.02
N ILE A 37 -4.76 -10.80 38.96
CA ILE A 37 -5.14 -11.38 37.67
C ILE A 37 -6.36 -10.58 37.21
N ALA A 38 -6.12 -9.48 36.48
CA ALA A 38 -7.15 -8.80 35.75
C ALA A 38 -7.72 -9.83 34.77
N TYR A 39 -8.84 -10.45 35.16
CA TYR A 39 -9.64 -11.30 34.30
C TYR A 39 -10.05 -10.41 33.12
N ARG A 40 -9.27 -10.45 32.02
CA ARG A 40 -9.76 -9.97 30.73
C ARG A 40 -10.94 -10.90 30.42
N PRO A 41 -12.19 -10.42 30.45
CA PRO A 41 -13.32 -11.30 30.23
C PRO A 41 -13.18 -11.85 28.81
N VAL A 42 -13.06 -13.17 28.67
CA VAL A 42 -12.96 -13.89 27.39
C VAL A 42 -14.09 -13.45 26.42
N PHE A 43 -15.21 -12.97 26.97
CA PHE A 43 -16.34 -12.46 26.22
C PHE A 43 -16.05 -11.18 25.41
N LEU A 44 -15.29 -10.21 25.95
CA LEU A 44 -14.94 -8.98 25.23
C LEU A 44 -13.89 -9.25 24.15
N SER A 45 -12.92 -10.15 24.40
CA SER A 45 -11.96 -10.57 23.38
C SER A 45 -12.64 -11.30 22.22
N THR A 46 -13.65 -12.13 22.51
CA THR A 46 -14.36 -12.89 21.47
C THR A 46 -15.16 -11.96 20.54
N MET A 47 -15.81 -10.92 21.07
CA MET A 47 -16.57 -9.96 20.24
C MET A 47 -15.64 -9.06 19.42
N GLU A 48 -14.55 -8.57 20.00
CA GLU A 48 -13.50 -7.81 19.29
C GLU A 48 -12.88 -8.65 18.17
N GLU A 49 -12.52 -9.91 18.45
CA GLU A 49 -11.96 -10.84 17.48
C GLU A 49 -12.96 -11.16 16.36
N GLN A 50 -14.23 -11.38 16.69
CA GLN A 50 -15.29 -11.62 15.70
C GLN A 50 -15.54 -10.39 14.82
N PHE A 51 -15.54 -9.19 15.41
CA PHE A 51 -15.67 -7.93 14.68
C PHE A 51 -14.48 -7.73 13.73
N MET A 52 -13.25 -7.88 14.23
CA MET A 52 -12.04 -7.76 13.42
C MET A 52 -11.97 -8.81 12.31
N SER A 53 -12.37 -10.05 12.61
CA SER A 53 -12.48 -11.13 11.60
C SER A 53 -13.50 -10.79 10.51
N THR A 54 -14.65 -10.23 10.89
CA THR A 54 -15.69 -9.83 9.95
C THR A 54 -15.23 -8.67 9.09
N LEU A 55 -14.64 -7.64 9.70
CA LEU A 55 -14.07 -6.49 8.99
C LEU A 55 -12.96 -6.93 8.02
N ALA A 56 -12.06 -7.82 8.46
CA ALA A 56 -11.01 -8.39 7.60
C ALA A 56 -11.62 -9.12 6.40
N LYS A 57 -12.66 -9.95 6.60
CA LYS A 57 -13.35 -10.64 5.51
C LYS A 57 -13.97 -9.65 4.51
N GLU A 58 -14.62 -8.60 4.98
CA GLU A 58 -15.19 -7.59 4.08
C GLU A 58 -14.09 -6.83 3.31
N GLN A 59 -12.99 -6.44 3.97
CA GLN A 59 -11.85 -5.81 3.29
C GLN A 59 -11.27 -6.73 2.20
N ILE A 60 -11.08 -8.02 2.49
CA ILE A 60 -10.58 -9.01 1.54
C ILE A 60 -11.53 -9.19 0.35
N ARG A 61 -12.84 -9.07 0.55
CA ARG A 61 -13.83 -9.13 -0.55
C ARG A 61 -13.78 -7.93 -1.49
N THR A 62 -13.27 -6.78 -1.03
CA THR A 62 -13.11 -5.59 -1.88
C THR A 62 -11.91 -5.67 -2.83
N LEU A 63 -11.04 -6.66 -2.65
CA LEU A 63 -9.89 -6.84 -3.51
C LEU A 63 -10.30 -7.19 -4.95
N VAL A 64 -9.75 -6.44 -5.88
CA VAL A 64 -9.94 -6.63 -7.31
C VAL A 64 -9.10 -7.83 -7.78
N LYS A 65 -9.67 -8.64 -8.66
CA LYS A 65 -8.94 -9.73 -9.32
C LYS A 65 -8.02 -9.18 -10.40
N PHE A 66 -6.93 -9.88 -10.67
CA PHE A 66 -5.96 -9.51 -11.69
C PHE A 66 -6.01 -10.50 -12.85
N SER A 67 -6.36 -10.00 -14.04
CA SER A 67 -6.49 -10.83 -15.24
C SER A 67 -5.22 -10.89 -16.08
N GLY A 68 -4.34 -9.90 -15.91
CA GLY A 68 -3.10 -9.77 -16.67
C GLY A 68 -3.28 -9.06 -18.02
N THR A 69 -4.25 -8.15 -18.12
CA THR A 69 -4.48 -7.33 -19.32
C THR A 69 -3.60 -6.09 -19.34
N ASP A 70 -3.33 -5.55 -20.54
CA ASP A 70 -2.45 -4.38 -20.72
C ASP A 70 -2.94 -3.09 -20.04
N HIS A 71 -4.20 -3.05 -19.62
CA HIS A 71 -4.82 -1.91 -18.91
C HIS A 71 -4.68 -2.01 -17.39
N GLU A 72 -4.33 -3.18 -16.86
CA GLU A 72 -4.11 -3.38 -15.44
C GLU A 72 -2.67 -3.04 -15.08
N ASP A 73 -2.49 -2.36 -13.95
CA ASP A 73 -1.19 -2.05 -13.38
C ASP A 73 -0.86 -3.08 -12.30
N VAL A 74 0.04 -4.01 -12.61
CA VAL A 74 0.45 -5.08 -11.69
C VAL A 74 1.07 -4.55 -10.41
N VAL A 75 1.79 -3.42 -10.47
CA VAL A 75 2.46 -2.82 -9.30
C VAL A 75 1.41 -2.20 -8.39
N LYS A 76 0.47 -1.44 -8.95
CA LYS A 76 -0.66 -0.89 -8.20
C LYS A 76 -1.52 -2.00 -7.60
N TRP A 77 -1.85 -3.03 -8.37
CA TRP A 77 -2.65 -4.15 -7.88
C TRP A 77 -1.97 -4.89 -6.72
N LEU A 78 -0.66 -5.15 -6.81
CA LEU A 78 0.11 -5.75 -5.71
C LEU A 78 0.08 -4.86 -4.46
N PHE A 79 0.24 -3.54 -4.63
CA PHE A 79 0.19 -2.59 -3.52
C PHE A 79 -1.18 -2.61 -2.82
N ASP A 80 -2.26 -2.58 -3.59
CA ASP A 80 -3.63 -2.63 -3.06
C ASP A 80 -3.88 -3.97 -2.33
N PHE A 81 -3.40 -5.08 -2.92
CA PHE A 81 -3.45 -6.41 -2.34
C PHE A 81 -2.72 -6.47 -0.99
N GLU A 82 -1.47 -6.02 -0.93
CA GLU A 82 -0.70 -6.01 0.32
C GLU A 82 -1.33 -5.11 1.37
N THR A 83 -1.82 -3.93 0.97
CA THR A 83 -2.45 -2.97 1.88
C THR A 83 -3.65 -3.56 2.60
N VAL A 84 -4.51 -4.32 1.90
CA VAL A 84 -5.67 -4.97 2.52
C VAL A 84 -5.23 -6.05 3.51
N PHE A 85 -4.24 -6.86 3.15
CA PHE A 85 -3.74 -7.91 4.04
C PHE A 85 -3.01 -7.36 5.28
N ASP A 86 -2.28 -6.26 5.12
CA ASP A 86 -1.58 -5.58 6.22
C ASP A 86 -2.56 -4.94 7.20
N ARG A 87 -3.62 -4.29 6.69
CA ARG A 87 -4.71 -3.77 7.53
C ARG A 87 -5.47 -4.87 8.26
N ALA A 88 -5.63 -6.03 7.61
CA ALA A 88 -6.24 -7.21 8.21
C ALA A 88 -5.29 -7.97 9.17
N GLN A 89 -4.03 -7.52 9.33
CA GLN A 89 -3.00 -8.16 10.17
C GLN A 89 -2.80 -9.65 9.83
N LEU A 90 -2.97 -10.01 8.56
CA LEU A 90 -2.81 -11.39 8.12
C LEU A 90 -1.34 -11.73 7.87
N GLN A 91 -0.97 -12.97 8.22
CA GLN A 91 0.38 -13.48 8.02
C GLN A 91 0.77 -13.51 6.53
N ILE A 92 2.06 -13.35 6.24
CA ILE A 92 2.60 -13.36 4.86
C ILE A 92 2.31 -14.68 4.14
N SER A 93 2.32 -15.81 4.85
CA SER A 93 1.94 -17.12 4.30
C SER A 93 0.50 -17.13 3.76
N ASN A 94 -0.41 -16.36 4.37
CA ASN A 94 -1.78 -16.22 3.89
C ASN A 94 -1.84 -15.42 2.59
N LYS A 95 -0.93 -14.47 2.35
CA LYS A 95 -0.87 -13.69 1.09
C LYS A 95 -0.60 -14.59 -0.11
N TYR A 96 0.41 -15.47 -0.01
CA TYR A 96 0.78 -16.37 -1.11
C TYR A 96 -0.28 -17.43 -1.41
N ILE A 97 -0.99 -17.94 -0.39
CA ILE A 97 -2.10 -18.88 -0.62
C ILE A 97 -3.28 -18.13 -1.25
N ALA A 98 -3.63 -16.97 -0.68
CA ALA A 98 -4.79 -16.22 -1.12
C ALA A 98 -4.64 -15.69 -2.55
N VAL A 99 -3.46 -15.18 -2.92
CA VAL A 99 -3.26 -14.52 -4.22
C VAL A 99 -3.63 -15.42 -5.40
N GLN A 100 -3.46 -16.74 -5.26
CA GLN A 100 -3.83 -17.72 -6.29
C GLN A 100 -5.31 -17.65 -6.67
N SER A 101 -6.18 -17.25 -5.73
CA SER A 101 -7.63 -17.08 -5.94
C SER A 101 -8.00 -15.70 -6.51
N TYR A 102 -7.04 -14.77 -6.58
CA TYR A 102 -7.21 -13.42 -7.13
C TYR A 102 -6.60 -13.26 -8.52
N LEU A 103 -5.98 -14.30 -9.06
CA LEU A 103 -5.57 -14.34 -10.46
C LEU A 103 -6.71 -14.90 -11.32
N THR A 104 -6.92 -14.31 -12.49
CA THR A 104 -7.86 -14.83 -13.50
C THR A 104 -7.21 -14.87 -14.87
N ASP A 105 -7.89 -15.49 -15.82
CA ASP A 105 -7.60 -15.43 -17.25
C ASP A 105 -6.14 -15.76 -17.59
N THR A 106 -5.39 -14.79 -18.12
CA THR A 106 -4.02 -14.99 -18.56
C THR A 106 -3.07 -15.06 -17.36
N ALA A 107 -3.30 -14.25 -16.32
CA ALA A 107 -2.50 -14.27 -15.10
C ALA A 107 -2.58 -15.61 -14.36
N GLU A 108 -3.76 -16.22 -14.29
CA GLU A 108 -3.93 -17.55 -13.69
C GLU A 108 -3.16 -18.62 -14.48
N LYS A 109 -3.26 -18.60 -15.82
CA LYS A 109 -2.54 -19.54 -16.70
C LYS A 109 -1.03 -19.37 -16.56
N TRP A 110 -0.55 -18.12 -16.54
CA TRP A 110 0.85 -17.80 -16.34
C TRP A 110 1.35 -18.34 -14.99
N PHE A 111 0.63 -18.10 -13.90
CA PHE A 111 1.02 -18.57 -12.58
C PHE A 111 1.10 -20.10 -12.52
N ARG A 112 0.12 -20.80 -13.10
CA ARG A 112 0.13 -22.27 -13.19
C ARG A 112 1.35 -22.82 -13.93
N HIS A 113 1.78 -22.14 -15.00
CA HIS A 113 2.95 -22.56 -15.78
C HIS A 113 4.27 -22.34 -15.01
N ASN A 114 4.32 -21.29 -14.19
CA ASN A 114 5.52 -20.91 -13.42
C ASN A 114 5.48 -21.40 -11.96
N LYS A 115 4.52 -22.25 -11.60
CA LYS A 115 4.30 -22.66 -10.20
C LYS A 115 5.49 -23.39 -9.57
N SER A 116 6.30 -24.08 -10.37
CA SER A 116 7.51 -24.78 -9.88
C SER A 116 8.62 -23.85 -9.44
N THR A 117 8.66 -22.61 -9.95
CA THR A 117 9.70 -21.61 -9.64
C THR A 117 9.23 -20.56 -8.63
N ILE A 118 7.93 -20.51 -8.35
CA ILE A 118 7.32 -19.53 -7.45
C ILE A 118 6.86 -20.22 -6.16
N SER A 119 7.74 -20.24 -5.14
CA SER A 119 7.51 -20.97 -3.87
C SER A 119 6.92 -20.13 -2.75
N ASP A 120 7.08 -18.80 -2.81
CA ASP A 120 6.67 -17.90 -1.74
C ASP A 120 6.20 -16.54 -2.28
N TRP A 121 5.73 -15.70 -1.37
CA TRP A 121 5.23 -14.37 -1.70
C TRP A 121 6.30 -13.49 -2.36
N SER A 122 7.55 -13.58 -1.92
CA SER A 122 8.64 -12.74 -2.43
C SER A 122 8.99 -13.13 -3.87
N THR A 123 9.13 -14.43 -4.16
CA THR A 123 9.34 -14.91 -5.54
C THR A 123 8.15 -14.57 -6.43
N PHE A 124 6.93 -14.71 -5.91
CA PHE A 124 5.72 -14.36 -6.65
C PHE A 124 5.73 -12.89 -7.10
N LYS A 125 6.00 -11.95 -6.19
CA LYS A 125 6.05 -10.52 -6.53
C LYS A 125 7.06 -10.22 -7.61
N LEU A 126 8.27 -10.77 -7.51
CA LEU A 126 9.31 -10.55 -8.51
C LEU A 126 8.91 -11.08 -9.88
N GLU A 127 8.40 -12.31 -9.95
CA GLU A 127 8.06 -12.94 -11.23
C GLU A 127 6.81 -12.32 -11.86
N ILE A 128 5.79 -11.96 -11.08
CA ILE A 128 4.57 -11.36 -11.65
C ILE A 128 4.81 -9.95 -12.15
N ILE A 129 5.63 -9.16 -11.45
CA ILE A 129 6.07 -7.85 -11.93
C ILE A 129 6.86 -8.01 -13.22
N LYS A 130 7.83 -8.93 -13.26
CA LYS A 130 8.61 -9.20 -14.47
C LYS A 130 7.75 -9.63 -15.66
N ALA A 131 6.67 -10.37 -15.41
CA ALA A 131 5.78 -10.87 -16.46
C ALA A 131 4.79 -9.81 -17.00
N TYR A 132 4.27 -8.94 -16.13
CA TYR A 132 3.16 -8.04 -16.46
C TYR A 132 3.49 -6.55 -16.39
N GLN A 133 4.67 -6.17 -15.88
CA GLN A 133 5.10 -4.78 -15.93
C GLN A 133 5.42 -4.42 -17.39
N PRO A 134 4.85 -3.34 -17.92
CA PRO A 134 5.16 -2.90 -19.28
C PRO A 134 6.65 -2.60 -19.44
N SER A 135 7.21 -2.93 -20.60
CA SER A 135 8.56 -2.51 -20.97
C SER A 135 8.66 -0.98 -21.05
N LEU A 136 9.88 -0.44 -20.89
CA LEU A 136 10.13 1.00 -21.02
C LEU A 136 9.54 1.58 -22.31
N ASN A 137 9.72 0.91 -23.44
CA ASN A 137 9.17 1.36 -24.73
C ASN A 137 7.63 1.41 -24.72
N GLN A 138 6.96 0.42 -24.15
CA GLN A 138 5.50 0.44 -24.02
C GLN A 138 5.03 1.57 -23.09
N MET A 139 5.77 1.85 -22.02
CA MET A 139 5.47 2.96 -21.11
C MET A 139 5.63 4.30 -21.81
N LEU A 140 6.72 4.51 -22.56
CA LEU A 140 6.95 5.73 -23.34
C LEU A 140 5.87 5.95 -24.39
N LEU A 141 5.44 4.90 -25.10
CA LEU A 141 4.33 4.99 -26.06
C LEU A 141 3.01 5.34 -25.38
N LYS A 142 2.69 4.70 -24.24
CA LYS A 142 1.49 5.04 -23.44
C LYS A 142 1.54 6.50 -22.98
N MET A 143 2.69 6.96 -22.52
CA MET A 143 2.92 8.36 -22.14
C MET A 143 2.68 9.29 -23.33
N GLU A 144 3.30 9.04 -24.47
CA GLU A 144 3.17 9.87 -25.66
C GLU A 144 1.73 9.95 -26.16
N GLN A 145 0.98 8.84 -26.10
CA GLN A 145 -0.40 8.76 -26.57
C GLN A 145 -1.42 9.34 -25.59
N ARG A 146 -1.07 9.47 -24.30
CA ARG A 146 -1.99 9.96 -23.28
C ARG A 146 -2.35 11.43 -23.53
N ARG A 147 -3.61 11.67 -23.88
CA ARG A 147 -4.27 12.99 -24.01
C ARG A 147 -5.41 13.08 -22.99
N GLN A 148 -5.70 14.28 -22.51
CA GLN A 148 -6.86 14.53 -21.66
C GLN A 148 -8.14 14.22 -22.45
N LEU A 149 -9.06 13.46 -21.87
CA LEU A 149 -10.34 13.16 -22.49
C LEU A 149 -11.34 14.33 -22.33
N PRO A 150 -12.33 14.50 -23.23
CA PRO A 150 -13.27 15.63 -23.16
C PRO A 150 -14.08 15.74 -21.85
N HIS A 151 -14.23 14.63 -21.12
CA HIS A 151 -15.00 14.52 -19.87
C HIS A 151 -14.10 14.27 -18.65
N GLU A 152 -12.78 14.31 -18.84
CA GLU A 152 -11.81 14.09 -17.77
C GLU A 152 -11.36 15.43 -17.18
N SER A 153 -11.28 15.49 -15.85
CA SER A 153 -10.76 16.69 -15.19
C SER A 153 -9.25 16.86 -15.42
N VAL A 154 -8.77 18.11 -15.38
CA VAL A 154 -7.34 18.41 -15.52
C VAL A 154 -6.52 17.70 -14.42
N LEU A 155 -7.09 17.58 -13.22
CA LEU A 155 -6.43 16.93 -12.10
C LEU A 155 -6.25 15.43 -12.32
N GLU A 156 -7.30 14.72 -12.74
CA GLU A 156 -7.23 13.29 -13.09
C GLU A 156 -6.17 13.05 -14.17
N TYR A 157 -6.23 13.83 -15.26
CA TYR A 157 -5.25 13.75 -16.33
C TYR A 157 -3.81 13.95 -15.82
N TYR A 158 -3.59 14.98 -15.00
CA TYR A 158 -2.26 15.31 -14.48
C TYR A 158 -1.72 14.20 -13.58
N VAL A 159 -2.56 13.65 -12.68
CA VAL A 159 -2.17 12.56 -11.77
C VAL A 159 -1.81 11.31 -12.57
N ASP A 160 -2.63 10.92 -13.53
CA ASP A 160 -2.37 9.78 -14.41
C ASP A 160 -1.08 9.96 -15.21
N LYS A 161 -0.90 11.13 -15.81
CA LYS A 161 0.30 11.45 -16.60
C LYS A 161 1.56 11.40 -15.73
N ARG A 162 1.50 11.93 -14.51
CA ARG A 162 2.58 11.85 -13.50
C ARG A 162 2.90 10.42 -13.13
N GLN A 163 1.88 9.58 -12.92
CA GLN A 163 2.07 8.17 -12.60
C GLN A 163 2.81 7.45 -13.73
N LEU A 164 2.38 7.64 -14.98
CA LEU A 164 3.06 7.06 -16.15
C LEU A 164 4.52 7.50 -16.25
N CYS A 165 4.82 8.78 -16.01
CA CYS A 165 6.20 9.29 -15.98
C CYS A 165 7.04 8.58 -14.90
N SER A 166 6.52 8.46 -13.68
CA SER A 166 7.23 7.82 -12.57
C SER A 166 7.50 6.33 -12.79
N GLN A 167 6.63 5.66 -13.55
CA GLN A 167 6.79 4.25 -13.89
C GLN A 167 7.85 4.04 -14.98
N ALA A 168 7.92 4.95 -15.96
CA ALA A 168 8.92 4.89 -17.02
C ALA A 168 10.32 5.24 -16.51
N ASP A 169 10.42 6.28 -15.68
CA ASP A 169 11.67 6.72 -15.09
C ASP A 169 11.42 7.34 -13.70
N PRO A 170 11.75 6.62 -12.62
CA PRO A 170 11.61 7.13 -11.25
C PRO A 170 12.43 8.40 -10.96
N SER A 171 13.42 8.71 -11.78
CA SER A 171 14.25 9.91 -11.69
C SER A 171 13.75 11.09 -12.54
N MET A 172 12.67 10.90 -13.31
CA MET A 172 12.14 11.92 -14.21
C MET A 172 11.59 13.13 -13.42
N SER A 173 12.20 14.29 -13.61
CA SER A 173 11.82 15.51 -12.90
C SER A 173 10.41 15.99 -13.28
N SER A 174 9.68 16.56 -12.33
CA SER A 174 8.32 17.10 -12.53
C SER A 174 8.19 18.14 -13.64
N ALA A 175 9.30 18.77 -14.05
CA ALA A 175 9.33 19.77 -15.09
C ALA A 175 9.13 19.20 -16.52
N MET A 176 9.33 17.90 -16.74
CA MET A 176 9.17 17.29 -18.08
C MET A 176 7.77 16.72 -18.36
N VAL A 177 6.84 16.81 -17.40
CA VAL A 177 5.51 16.18 -17.49
C VAL A 177 4.49 17.04 -18.26
N ILE A 178 4.82 18.30 -18.54
CA ILE A 178 3.92 19.28 -19.15
C ILE A 178 4.46 19.72 -20.51
N HIS A 179 4.41 18.83 -21.51
CA HIS A 179 4.44 19.15 -22.94
C HIS A 179 3.74 18.02 -23.70
#